data_AF-A0A271LCM3-F1
#
_entry.id   AF-A0A271LCM3-F1
#
_cell.length_a   1.000
_cell.length_b   1.000
_cell.length_c   1.000
_cell.angle_alpha   90.00
_cell.angle_beta   90.00
_cell.angle_gamma   90.00
#
_symmetry.space_group_name_H-M   'P 1'
#
loop_
_entity.id
_entity.type
_entity.pdbx_description
1 polymer ?
#
loop_
_entity_poly.entity_id
_entity_poly.type
_entity_poly.pdbx_seq_one_letter_code
_entity_poly.pdbx_strand_id
1 'polypeptide(L)' 'MMGTLIAIVGVLEILAGLSFFGASKSAIHEILATAAFGFGTVTFALGVIVEKLGALARATKG' A
#
# COMPACT_ATOMS: atom_id res chain seq x y z
N MET A 1 14.83 -4.00 -0.27
CA MET A 1 14.14 -5.29 -0.50
C MET A 1 12.87 -5.42 0.33
N MET A 2 12.92 -5.26 1.66
CA MET A 2 11.69 -5.26 2.48
C MET A 2 10.74 -4.10 2.13
N GLY A 3 11.25 -2.88 1.96
CA GLY A 3 10.43 -1.72 1.57
C GLY A 3 9.76 -1.91 0.20
N THR A 4 10.48 -2.52 -0.75
CA THR A 4 9.93 -2.89 -2.06
C THR A 4 8.75 -3.87 -1.94
N LEU A 5 8.86 -4.90 -1.10
CA LEU A 5 7.76 -5.87 -0.89
C LEU A 5 6.54 -5.19 -0.28
N ILE A 6 6.73 -4.32 0.72
CA ILE A 6 5.65 -3.55 1.34
C ILE A 6 4.98 -2.64 0.29
N ALA A 7 5.76 -1.98 -0.56
CA ALA A 7 5.22 -1.14 -1.64
C ALA A 7 4.38 -1.96 -2.63
N ILE A 8 4.83 -3.15 -3.03
CA ILE A 8 4.06 -4.04 -3.91
C ILE A 8 2.73 -4.44 -3.25
N VAL A 9 2.75 -4.80 -1.97
CA VAL A 9 1.53 -5.13 -1.21
C VAL A 9 0.55 -3.95 -1.20
N GLY A 10 1.04 -2.73 -0.97
CA GLY A 10 0.19 -1.52 -1.02
C GLY A 10 -0.44 -1.30 -2.39
N VAL A 11 0.29 -1.55 -3.49
CA VAL A 11 -0.28 -1.47 -4.85
C VAL A 11 -1.36 -2.54 -5.05
N LEU A 12 -1.15 -3.76 -4.58
CA LEU A 12 -2.16 -4.83 -4.67
C LEU A 12 -3.41 -4.51 -3.87
N GLU A 13 -3.29 -3.92 -2.68
CA GLU A 13 -4.42 -3.43 -1.87
C GLU A 13 -5.21 -2.33 -2.59
N ILE A 14 -4.52 -1.38 -3.22
CA ILE A 14 -5.16 -0.33 -4.03
C ILE A 14 -5.97 -0.95 -5.17
N LEU A 15 -5.37 -1.88 -5.91
CA LEU A 15 -6.04 -2.56 -7.02
C LEU A 15 -7.22 -3.41 -6.55
N ALA A 16 -7.09 -4.08 -5.40
CA ALA A 16 -8.19 -4.80 -4.76
C ALA A 16 -9.33 -3.83 -4.39
N GLY A 17 -9.04 -2.71 -3.72
CA GLY A 17 -10.04 -1.69 -3.40
C GLY A 17 -10.77 -1.18 -4.65
N LEU A 18 -10.04 -0.83 -5.71
CA LEU A 18 -10.64 -0.35 -6.96
C LEU A 18 -11.53 -1.40 -7.65
N SER A 19 -11.06 -2.65 -7.72
CA SER A 19 -11.83 -3.74 -8.34
C SER A 19 -13.11 -4.08 -7.56
N PHE A 20 -13.05 -4.08 -6.22
CA PHE A 20 -14.22 -4.34 -5.39
C PHE A 20 -15.22 -3.17 -5.38
N PHE A 21 -14.74 -1.93 -5.48
CA PHE A 21 -15.61 -0.77 -5.60
C PHE A 21 -16.52 -0.88 -6.84
N GLY A 22 -15.93 -1.19 -8.01
CA GLY A 22 -16.69 -1.33 -9.26
C GLY A 22 -17.62 -2.54 -9.35
N ALA A 23 -17.42 -3.58 -8.53
CA ALA A 23 -18.24 -4.79 -8.51
C ALA A 23 -19.30 -4.79 -7.38
N SER A 24 -19.27 -3.81 -6.49
CA SER A 24 -20.09 -3.79 -5.28
C SER A 24 -21.57 -3.52 -5.57
N LYS A 25 -22.46 -4.20 -4.83
CA LYS A 25 -23.92 -4.03 -4.90
C LYS A 25 -24.53 -3.54 -3.58
N SER A 26 -23.70 -3.28 -2.59
CA SER A 26 -24.10 -2.94 -1.22
C SER A 26 -23.14 -1.91 -0.64
N ALA A 27 -23.69 -0.95 0.10
CA ALA A 27 -22.94 0.14 0.73
C ALA A 27 -21.79 -0.36 1.63
N ILE A 28 -21.94 -1.51 2.28
CA ILE A 28 -20.87 -2.09 3.11
C ILE A 28 -19.64 -2.42 2.26
N HIS A 29 -19.84 -2.97 1.06
CA HIS A 29 -18.74 -3.33 0.17
C HIS A 29 -18.06 -2.07 -0.41
N GLU A 30 -18.80 -1.00 -0.66
CA GLU A 30 -18.24 0.29 -1.08
C GLU A 30 -17.36 0.90 0.03
N ILE A 31 -17.82 0.86 1.29
CA ILE A 31 -17.04 1.34 2.45
C ILE A 31 -15.77 0.50 2.61
N LEU A 32 -15.88 -0.83 2.57
CA LEU A 32 -14.72 -1.71 2.70
C LEU A 32 -13.74 -1.54 1.54
N ALA A 33 -14.23 -1.35 0.31
CA ALA A 33 -13.40 -1.08 -0.86
C ALA A 33 -12.66 0.26 -0.75
N THR A 34 -13.34 1.30 -0.27
CA THR A 34 -12.74 2.62 -0.02
C THR A 34 -11.70 2.56 1.10
N ALA A 35 -11.99 1.82 2.18
CA ALA A 35 -11.03 1.60 3.26
C ALA A 35 -9.80 0.84 2.77
N ALA A 36 -9.98 -0.24 1.99
CA ALA A 36 -8.89 -1.00 1.39
C ALA A 36 -8.02 -0.14 0.47
N PHE A 37 -8.63 0.72 -0.35
CA PHE A 37 -7.90 1.70 -1.14
C PHE A 37 -7.05 2.62 -0.26
N GLY A 38 -7.65 3.22 0.77
CA GLY A 38 -6.95 4.12 1.70
C GLY A 38 -5.80 3.45 2.46
N PHE A 39 -6.01 2.22 2.95
CA PHE A 39 -4.95 1.44 3.57
C PHE A 39 -3.83 1.11 2.58
N GLY A 40 -4.16 0.71 1.36
CA GLY A 40 -3.17 0.45 0.32
C GLY A 40 -2.28 1.66 0.00
N THR A 41 -2.84 2.88 -0.01
CA THR A 41 -2.06 4.11 -0.18
C THR A 41 -1.07 4.34 0.96
N VAL A 42 -1.50 4.10 2.21
CA VAL A 42 -0.65 4.22 3.40
C VAL A 42 0.45 3.15 3.38
N THR A 43 0.10 1.90 3.06
CA THR A 43 1.02 0.77 2.94
C THR A 43 2.08 1.04 1.87
N PHE A 44 1.67 1.56 0.70
CA PHE A 44 2.60 1.92 -0.37
C PHE A 44 3.59 2.99 0.07
N ALA A 45 3.10 4.09 0.66
CA ALA A 45 3.94 5.17 1.17
C ALA A 45 4.93 4.67 2.23
N LEU A 46 4.48 3.79 3.13
CA LEU A 46 5.34 3.16 4.13
C LEU A 46 6.46 2.34 3.49
N GLY A 47 6.15 1.54 2.46
CA GLY A 47 7.16 0.77 1.72
C GLY A 47 8.25 1.64 1.11
N VAL A 48 7.87 2.78 0.52
CA VAL A 48 8.82 3.77 -0.01
C VAL A 48 9.70 4.35 1.11
N ILE A 49 9.09 4.75 2.24
CA ILE A 49 9.82 5.32 3.39
C ILE A 49 10.83 4.32 3.94
N VAL A 50 10.42 3.06 4.14
CA VAL A 50 11.29 1.99 4.66
C VAL A 50 12.49 1.75 3.74
N GLU A 51 12.27 1.73 2.41
CA GLU A 51 13.38 1.52 1.46
C GLU A 51 14.37 2.70 1.49
N LYS A 52 13.87 3.94 1.57
CA LYS A 52 14.71 5.15 1.67
C LYS A 52 15.50 5.20 2.98
N LEU A 53 14.87 4.89 4.11
CA LEU A 53 15.55 4.83 5.42
C LEU A 53 16.62 3.74 5.43
N GLY A 54 16.33 2.57 4.86
CA GLY A 54 17.31 1.49 4.73
C GLY A 54 18.51 1.89 3.86
N ALA A 55 18.29 2.63 2.78
CA ALA A 55 19.37 3.14 1.94
C ALA A 55 20.23 4.18 2.68
N LEU A 56 19.61 5.10 3.39
CA LEU A 56 20.30 6.11 4.21
C LEU A 56 21.17 5.44 5.30
N ALA A 57 20.61 4.47 6.02
CA ALA A 57 21.32 3.74 7.06
C ALA A 57 22.55 2.97 6.56
N ARG A 58 22.55 2.53 5.30
CA ARG A 58 23.72 1.91 4.65
C ARG A 58 24.77 2.94 4.28
N ALA A 59 24.37 4.13 3.83
CA ALA A 59 25.28 5.21 3.44
C ALA A 59 26.06 5.79 4.64
N THR A 60 25.44 5.86 5.83
CA THR A 60 26.10 6.39 7.05
C THR A 60 27.03 5.38 7.74
N LYS A 61 26.97 4.09 7.38
CA LYS A 61 27.83 3.04 7.96
C LYS A 61 29.12 2.80 7.15
N GLY A 62 29.29 3.47 6.02
CA GLY A 62 30.48 3.38 5.15
C GLY A 62 31.52 4.43 5.47
#